data_AF-A0A5J4NBZ0-F1
#
_entry.id   AF-A0A5J4NBZ0-F1
#
_cell.length_a   1.000
_cell.length_b   1.000
_cell.length_c   1.000
_cell.angle_alpha   90.00
_cell.angle_beta   90.00
_cell.angle_gamma   90.00
#
_symmetry.space_group_name_H-M   'P 1'
#
loop_
_entity.id
_entity.type
_entity.pdbx_description
1 polymer ?
#
loop_
_entity_poly.entity_id
_entity_poly.type
_entity_poly.pdbx_seq_one_letter_code
_entity_poly.pdbx_strand_id
1 'polypeptide(L)'
;MQITLSCNWVQVSLHDFLESKPIFTLIASINFSLPTPLRLDLFVRDGVPVLDFKRQKVSVQVNCPVFDVVDNLEASLRSSSSPYNQFEEWLQWTVEGKMWRFPIDNEQDWEEKQVSFADHTFLDKHIDSELLKCGPVASFMELVCQGLAQNPNFTVEQKRQHLKWYAAYLKNKIPMVEASVREELRLAELEKRARGSSQSHLHET
;
A
#
# COMPACT_ATOMS: atom_id res chain seq x y z
N MET A 1 37.96 8.23 -43.93
CA MET A 1 38.37 9.61 -43.57
C MET A 1 39.65 9.54 -42.78
N GLN A 2 40.76 9.85 -43.43
CA GLN A 2 42.03 10.11 -42.78
C GLN A 2 42.02 11.57 -42.29
N ILE A 3 42.39 11.80 -41.04
CA ILE A 3 43.01 13.06 -40.62
C ILE A 3 44.25 12.67 -39.84
N THR A 4 45.39 13.00 -40.44
CA THR A 4 46.73 12.94 -39.90
C THR A 4 46.98 14.17 -39.04
N LEU A 5 47.70 14.02 -37.93
CA LEU A 5 48.45 15.11 -37.31
C LEU A 5 49.88 14.62 -37.09
N SER A 6 50.78 15.17 -37.90
CA SER A 6 52.22 15.01 -37.76
C SER A 6 52.74 15.90 -36.64
N CYS A 7 53.72 15.42 -35.88
CA CYS A 7 54.88 16.22 -35.49
C CYS A 7 56.04 15.26 -35.19
N ASN A 8 57.21 15.64 -35.66
CA ASN A 8 58.30 14.76 -36.04
C ASN A 8 59.57 15.15 -35.27
N TRP A 9 60.26 14.14 -34.72
CA TRP A 9 61.66 14.11 -34.24
C TRP A 9 62.02 15.05 -33.06
N VAL A 10 62.99 14.77 -32.18
CA VAL A 10 64.20 13.94 -32.22
C VAL A 10 64.45 13.43 -30.78
N GLN A 11 64.79 12.15 -30.66
CA GLN A 11 65.34 11.55 -29.46
C GLN A 11 66.84 11.88 -29.38
N VAL A 12 67.27 12.73 -28.44
CA VAL A 12 68.70 13.04 -28.23
C VAL A 12 69.22 12.20 -27.07
N SER A 13 70.17 11.33 -27.39
CA SER A 13 70.92 10.48 -26.47
C SER A 13 71.76 11.28 -25.48
N LEU A 14 71.87 10.72 -24.28
CA LEU A 14 72.33 11.32 -23.04
C LEU A 14 73.87 11.32 -22.89
N HIS A 15 74.63 11.65 -23.94
CA HIS A 15 76.10 11.43 -23.91
C HIS A 15 77.03 12.61 -24.27
N ASP A 16 76.52 13.82 -24.52
CA ASP A 16 77.34 14.96 -25.00
C ASP A 16 77.27 16.23 -24.12
N PHE A 17 77.28 16.10 -22.79
CA PHE A 17 77.36 17.28 -21.91
C PHE A 17 78.31 17.06 -20.73
N LEU A 18 79.58 16.80 -21.04
CA LEU A 18 80.67 16.76 -20.06
C LEU A 18 81.84 17.64 -20.52
N GLU A 19 81.62 18.94 -20.67
CA GLU A 19 82.73 19.91 -20.70
C GLU A 19 82.27 21.36 -20.43
N SER A 20 81.87 21.66 -19.18
CA SER A 20 82.21 22.95 -18.56
C SER A 20 82.05 22.88 -17.03
N LYS A 21 83.11 23.21 -16.31
CA LYS A 21 83.12 23.42 -14.85
C LYS A 21 82.78 24.91 -14.54
N PRO A 22 82.52 25.33 -13.29
CA PRO A 22 81.18 25.42 -12.72
C PRO A 22 80.89 26.85 -12.24
N ILE A 23 79.90 27.53 -12.82
CA ILE A 23 79.37 28.79 -12.24
C ILE A 23 78.35 28.49 -11.12
N PHE A 24 78.04 27.21 -10.87
CA PHE A 24 77.01 26.80 -9.91
C PHE A 24 77.53 26.60 -8.47
N THR A 25 78.39 27.49 -7.99
CA THR A 25 78.83 27.48 -6.58
C THR A 25 78.48 28.80 -5.87
N LEU A 26 77.27 29.32 -6.11
CA LEU A 26 76.70 30.41 -5.30
C LEU A 26 75.16 30.38 -5.21
N ILE A 27 74.52 29.22 -5.36
CA ILE A 27 73.07 29.07 -5.10
C ILE A 27 72.73 27.80 -4.30
N ALA A 28 73.74 27.10 -3.76
CA ALA A 28 73.55 25.94 -2.88
C ALA A 28 73.36 26.29 -1.40
N SER A 29 73.08 27.57 -1.08
CA SER A 29 72.86 28.03 0.31
C SER A 29 71.62 28.90 0.48
N ILE A 30 70.75 29.02 -0.53
CA ILE A 30 69.43 29.62 -0.33
C ILE A 30 68.44 28.47 -0.24
N ASN A 31 68.19 28.03 0.99
CA ASN A 31 67.03 27.20 1.31
C ASN A 31 65.77 27.98 0.91
N PHE A 32 65.30 27.80 -0.33
CA PHE A 32 63.97 28.24 -0.71
C PHE A 32 62.98 27.19 -0.19
N SER A 33 62.83 27.12 1.13
CA SER A 33 61.68 26.42 1.70
C SER A 33 60.45 27.23 1.34
N LEU A 34 59.51 26.63 0.59
CA LEU A 34 58.19 27.22 0.45
C LEU A 34 57.69 27.55 1.87
N PRO A 35 57.24 28.78 2.14
CA PRO A 35 56.65 29.09 3.43
C PRO A 35 55.49 28.11 3.66
N THR A 36 55.41 27.54 4.86
CA THR A 36 54.27 26.70 5.25
C THR A 36 52.99 27.50 5.00
N PRO A 37 51.96 26.93 4.35
CA PRO A 37 50.72 27.65 4.12
C PRO A 37 50.19 28.14 5.47
N LEU A 38 49.79 29.41 5.53
CA LEU A 38 49.18 29.94 6.74
C LEU A 38 48.03 29.01 7.14
N ARG A 39 48.01 28.57 8.40
CA ARG A 39 46.89 27.81 8.97
C ARG A 39 45.71 28.78 9.14
N LEU A 40 45.02 29.09 8.04
CA LEU A 40 43.76 29.81 8.06
C LEU A 40 42.68 28.84 8.50
N ASP A 41 42.12 29.08 9.67
CA ASP A 41 40.85 28.48 10.04
C ASP A 41 39.74 29.41 9.54
N LEU A 42 39.09 29.01 8.45
CA LEU A 42 38.03 29.80 7.79
C LEU A 42 36.83 30.05 8.73
N PHE A 43 36.71 29.27 9.79
CA PHE A 43 35.60 29.32 10.73
C PHE A 43 35.92 30.07 12.02
N VAL A 44 37.18 30.48 12.20
CA VAL A 44 37.66 31.20 13.39
C VAL A 44 38.28 32.51 12.94
N ARG A 45 37.54 33.60 13.16
CA ARG A 45 38.08 34.95 12.97
C ARG A 45 38.58 35.43 14.34
N ASP A 46 39.88 35.66 14.45
CA ASP A 46 40.50 36.24 15.65
C ASP A 46 40.24 35.44 16.95
N GLY A 47 40.16 34.11 16.86
CA GLY A 47 39.92 33.21 18.00
C GLY A 47 38.46 33.09 18.43
N VAL A 48 37.53 33.75 17.74
CA VAL A 48 36.09 33.71 18.00
C VAL A 48 35.36 33.09 16.81
N PRO A 49 34.45 32.11 17.01
CA PRO A 49 33.59 31.65 15.93
C PRO A 49 32.76 32.82 15.42
N VAL A 50 32.65 32.96 14.09
CA VAL A 50 32.01 34.11 13.41
C VAL A 50 30.56 34.36 13.88
N LEU A 51 29.91 33.36 14.46
CA LEU A 51 28.57 33.46 15.01
C LEU A 51 28.59 33.11 16.51
N ASP A 52 28.81 34.12 17.36
CA ASP A 52 28.65 34.02 18.81
C ASP A 52 27.17 34.06 19.22
N PHE A 53 26.34 33.24 18.57
CA PHE A 53 24.97 33.02 19.01
C PHE A 53 25.02 32.15 20.26
N LYS A 54 24.65 32.72 21.42
CA LYS A 54 24.29 31.93 22.60
C LYS A 54 23.32 30.85 22.14
N ARG A 55 23.71 29.57 22.27
CA ARG A 55 22.90 28.41 21.87
C ARG A 55 21.57 28.44 22.64
N GLN A 56 20.59 29.15 22.10
CA GLN A 56 19.26 29.24 22.67
C GLN A 56 18.52 27.99 22.20
N LYS A 57 18.42 27.00 23.09
CA LYS A 57 17.57 25.83 22.90
C LYS A 57 16.11 26.26 23.11
N VAL A 58 15.62 27.12 22.22
CA VAL A 58 14.23 27.59 22.24
C VAL A 58 13.44 26.67 21.33
N SER A 59 12.81 25.65 21.93
CA SER A 59 11.81 24.82 21.26
C SER A 59 10.49 25.59 21.19
N VAL A 60 10.42 26.64 20.37
CA VAL A 60 9.12 27.17 19.94
C VAL A 60 8.75 26.36 18.71
N GLN A 61 7.97 25.30 18.92
CA GLN A 61 7.34 24.58 17.82
C GLN A 61 6.22 25.45 17.25
N VAL A 62 6.57 26.41 16.40
CA VAL A 62 5.59 26.96 15.46
C VAL A 62 5.39 25.88 14.41
N ASN A 63 4.45 24.98 14.64
CA ASN A 63 4.09 23.98 13.65
C ASN A 63 3.33 24.68 12.53
N CYS A 64 4.03 25.10 11.47
CA CYS A 64 3.39 25.46 10.23
C CYS A 64 3.45 24.24 9.30
N PRO A 65 2.42 23.39 9.30
CA PRO A 65 2.46 22.13 8.58
C PRO A 65 2.67 22.32 7.07
N VAL A 66 2.28 23.48 6.53
CA VAL A 66 2.48 23.82 5.11
C VAL A 66 3.95 24.09 4.80
N PHE A 67 4.64 24.92 5.58
CA PHE A 67 6.06 25.24 5.32
C PHE A 67 6.95 24.02 5.55
N ASP A 68 6.67 23.21 6.58
CA ASP A 68 7.41 21.96 6.82
C ASP A 68 7.29 20.99 5.63
N VAL A 69 6.11 20.88 5.02
CA VAL A 69 5.91 20.05 3.82
C VAL A 69 6.65 20.61 2.60
N VAL A 70 6.61 21.93 2.40
CA VAL A 70 7.33 22.57 1.28
C VAL A 70 8.84 22.41 1.44
N ASP A 71 9.37 22.64 2.63
CA ASP A 71 10.80 22.49 2.93
C ASP A 71 11.25 21.03 2.70
N ASN A 72 10.45 20.05 3.14
CA ASN A 72 10.72 18.63 2.91
C ASN A 72 10.65 18.25 1.42
N LEU A 73 9.70 18.84 0.67
CA LEU A 73 9.58 18.62 -0.77
C LEU A 73 10.77 19.22 -1.53
N GLU A 74 11.18 20.44 -1.19
CA GLU A 74 12.36 21.08 -1.78
C GLU A 74 13.63 20.28 -1.49
N ALA A 75 13.80 19.80 -0.25
CA ALA A 75 14.90 18.93 0.11
C ALA A 75 14.88 17.62 -0.69
N SER A 76 13.70 17.02 -0.84
CA SER A 76 13.51 15.78 -1.61
C SER A 76 13.84 15.99 -3.08
N LEU A 77 13.38 17.09 -3.70
CA LEU A 77 13.66 17.42 -5.10
C LEU A 77 15.15 17.66 -5.36
N ARG A 78 15.86 18.26 -4.39
CA ARG A 78 17.32 18.42 -4.46
C ARG A 78 18.06 17.08 -4.35
N SER A 79 17.47 16.11 -3.65
CA SER A 79 18.03 14.76 -3.51
C SER A 79 17.63 13.79 -4.62
N SER A 80 16.54 14.08 -5.36
CA SER A 80 16.07 13.26 -6.47
C SER A 80 16.91 13.54 -7.73
N SER A 81 18.01 12.80 -7.89
CA SER A 81 18.72 12.71 -9.16
C SER A 81 17.95 11.81 -10.14
N SER A 82 18.14 12.02 -11.44
CA SER A 82 17.75 11.01 -12.42
C SER A 82 18.42 9.67 -12.06
N PRO A 83 17.72 8.53 -12.19
CA PRO A 83 18.30 7.24 -11.86
C PRO A 83 19.52 6.98 -12.73
N TYR A 84 20.62 6.57 -12.10
CA TYR A 84 21.89 6.25 -12.76
C TYR A 84 21.87 4.83 -13.35
N ASN A 85 21.02 3.96 -12.79
CA ASN A 85 20.95 2.54 -13.12
C ASN A 85 19.49 2.05 -13.21
N GLN A 86 19.25 0.99 -13.99
CA GLN A 86 17.93 0.36 -14.11
C GLN A 86 17.36 -0.11 -12.76
N PHE A 87 18.21 -0.53 -11.82
CA PHE A 87 17.75 -0.95 -10.49
C PHE A 87 17.21 0.22 -9.67
N GLU A 88 17.71 1.44 -9.88
CA GLU A 88 17.18 2.64 -9.22
C GLU A 88 15.85 3.04 -9.83
N GLU A 89 15.70 2.93 -11.16
CA GLU A 89 14.42 3.13 -11.84
C GLU A 89 13.37 2.13 -11.34
N TRP A 90 13.74 0.86 -11.21
CA TRP A 90 12.89 -0.18 -10.64
C TRP A 90 12.53 0.10 -9.18
N LEU A 91 13.49 0.56 -8.38
CA LEU A 91 13.22 0.95 -7.00
C LEU A 91 12.21 2.10 -6.95
N GLN A 92 12.40 3.11 -7.81
CA GLN A 92 11.47 4.23 -7.93
C GLN A 92 10.07 3.77 -8.34
N TRP A 93 9.92 2.91 -9.34
CA TRP A 93 8.62 2.36 -9.74
C TRP A 93 7.98 1.47 -8.66
N THR A 94 8.79 0.82 -7.84
CA THR A 94 8.30 0.04 -6.68
C THR A 94 7.75 0.97 -5.60
N VAL A 95 8.45 2.06 -5.29
CA VAL A 95 7.98 3.08 -4.33
C VAL A 95 6.75 3.80 -4.84
N GLU A 96 6.68 4.09 -6.14
CA GLU A 96 5.52 4.70 -6.81
C GLU A 96 4.32 3.74 -6.96
N GLY A 97 4.50 2.43 -6.71
CA GLY A 97 3.45 1.42 -6.86
C GLY A 97 3.13 1.04 -8.31
N LYS A 98 3.99 1.39 -9.28
CA LYS A 98 3.85 1.02 -10.70
C LYS A 98 4.26 -0.44 -10.97
N MET A 99 5.15 -0.98 -10.15
CA MET A 99 5.56 -2.38 -10.22
C MET A 99 4.88 -3.23 -9.16
N TRP A 100 4.77 -4.52 -9.47
CA TRP A 100 4.32 -5.54 -8.52
C TRP A 100 5.28 -5.64 -7.34
N ARG A 101 4.72 -5.89 -6.15
CA ARG A 101 5.53 -6.08 -4.94
C ARG A 101 5.98 -7.54 -4.89
N PHE A 102 7.26 -7.75 -4.60
CA PHE A 102 7.85 -9.09 -4.48
C PHE A 102 8.02 -9.50 -3.02
N PRO A 103 7.80 -10.78 -2.66
CA PRO A 103 7.27 -11.87 -3.51
C PRO A 103 5.83 -11.60 -4.00
N ILE A 104 5.50 -12.10 -5.19
CA ILE A 104 4.17 -11.89 -5.80
C ILE A 104 3.11 -12.57 -4.92
N ASP A 105 2.17 -11.77 -4.42
CA ASP A 105 0.97 -12.23 -3.71
C ASP A 105 -0.25 -11.88 -4.57
N ASN A 106 -1.08 -12.88 -4.89
CA ASN A 106 -2.25 -12.71 -5.75
C ASN A 106 -3.36 -11.88 -5.09
N GLU A 107 -3.32 -11.75 -3.76
CA GLU A 107 -4.26 -10.96 -2.97
C GLU A 107 -3.70 -9.56 -2.63
N GLN A 108 -2.72 -9.08 -3.41
CA GLN A 108 -2.20 -7.72 -3.28
C GLN A 108 -3.32 -6.71 -3.51
N ASP A 109 -3.41 -5.74 -2.60
CA ASP A 109 -4.38 -4.64 -2.65
C ASP A 109 -5.86 -5.07 -2.56
N TRP A 110 -6.12 -6.28 -2.05
CA TRP A 110 -7.47 -6.75 -1.77
C TRP A 110 -7.96 -6.29 -0.39
N GLU A 111 -9.01 -5.45 -0.36
CA GLU A 111 -9.53 -4.83 0.86
C GLU A 111 -10.11 -5.84 1.87
N GLU A 112 -10.78 -6.89 1.39
CA GLU A 112 -11.43 -7.89 2.28
C GLU A 112 -10.41 -8.81 2.98
N LYS A 113 -9.11 -8.68 2.71
CA LYS A 113 -8.06 -9.46 3.40
C LYS A 113 -8.06 -9.23 4.91
N GLN A 114 -8.54 -8.06 5.36
CA GLN A 114 -8.65 -7.73 6.78
C GLN A 114 -9.89 -8.32 7.45
N VAL A 115 -10.85 -8.81 6.68
CA VAL A 115 -12.13 -9.30 7.18
C VAL A 115 -12.04 -10.77 7.54
N SER A 116 -12.64 -11.16 8.67
CA SER A 116 -12.64 -12.56 9.09
C SER A 116 -13.61 -13.39 8.24
N PHE A 117 -13.25 -14.64 7.94
CA PHE A 117 -14.15 -15.58 7.27
C PHE A 117 -15.49 -15.74 8.00
N ALA A 118 -15.48 -15.60 9.33
CA ALA A 118 -16.66 -15.70 10.17
C ALA A 118 -17.76 -14.70 9.76
N ASP A 119 -17.37 -13.51 9.29
CA ASP A 119 -18.30 -12.47 8.86
C ASP A 119 -18.89 -12.76 7.47
N HIS A 120 -18.18 -13.52 6.62
CA HIS A 120 -18.70 -13.99 5.34
C HIS A 120 -19.61 -15.22 5.46
N THR A 121 -19.38 -16.08 6.46
CA THR A 121 -20.12 -17.34 6.64
C THR A 121 -21.33 -17.20 7.57
N PHE A 122 -21.19 -16.51 8.71
CA PHE A 122 -22.23 -16.43 9.73
C PHE A 122 -23.13 -15.21 9.56
N LEU A 123 -23.96 -15.27 8.52
CA LEU A 123 -24.89 -14.19 8.15
C LEU A 123 -26.16 -14.13 9.00
N ASP A 124 -26.44 -15.18 9.78
CA ASP A 124 -27.65 -15.32 10.59
C ASP A 124 -27.89 -14.16 11.57
N LYS A 125 -26.80 -13.53 12.04
CA LYS A 125 -26.84 -12.38 12.96
C LYS A 125 -27.48 -11.13 12.34
N HIS A 126 -27.53 -11.06 11.01
CA HIS A 126 -28.01 -9.89 10.27
C HIS A 126 -29.46 -10.04 9.79
N ILE A 127 -30.14 -11.14 10.14
CA ILE A 127 -31.53 -11.40 9.74
C ILE A 127 -32.50 -10.79 10.75
N ASP A 128 -33.54 -10.12 10.26
CA ASP A 128 -34.64 -9.62 11.09
C ASP A 128 -35.43 -10.79 11.70
N SER A 129 -35.56 -10.84 13.03
CA SER A 129 -36.29 -11.91 13.74
C SER A 129 -37.77 -12.01 13.36
N GLU A 130 -38.36 -10.96 12.79
CA GLU A 130 -39.74 -10.97 12.30
C GLU A 130 -39.92 -11.88 11.08
N LEU A 131 -38.91 -11.97 10.20
CA LEU A 131 -38.96 -12.82 9.00
C LEU A 131 -38.94 -14.30 9.35
N LEU A 132 -38.28 -14.65 10.46
CA LEU A 132 -38.15 -16.03 10.95
C LEU A 132 -39.44 -16.57 11.57
N LYS A 133 -40.45 -15.72 11.84
CA LYS A 133 -41.75 -16.16 12.39
C LYS A 133 -42.57 -16.96 11.38
N CYS A 134 -42.46 -16.63 10.09
CA CYS A 134 -43.15 -17.34 9.03
C CYS A 134 -42.27 -18.50 8.53
N GLY A 135 -42.72 -19.76 8.74
CA GLY A 135 -41.92 -20.96 8.48
C GLY A 135 -41.32 -21.06 7.06
N PRO A 136 -42.11 -20.89 5.99
CA PRO A 136 -41.59 -20.95 4.62
C PRO A 136 -40.61 -19.81 4.30
N VAL A 137 -40.85 -18.62 4.86
CA VAL A 137 -39.95 -17.46 4.68
C VAL A 137 -38.63 -17.70 5.42
N ALA A 138 -38.67 -18.30 6.61
CA ALA A 138 -37.47 -18.68 7.35
C ALA A 138 -36.62 -19.69 6.55
N SER A 139 -37.25 -20.72 5.99
CA SER A 139 -36.57 -21.74 5.16
C SER A 139 -35.94 -21.11 3.91
N PHE A 140 -36.64 -20.16 3.28
CA PHE A 140 -36.10 -19.41 2.15
C PHE A 140 -34.89 -18.54 2.54
N MET A 141 -34.98 -17.82 3.67
CA MET A 141 -33.89 -16.98 4.14
C MET A 141 -32.65 -17.78 4.53
N GLU A 142 -32.82 -18.99 5.08
CA GLU A 142 -31.71 -19.93 5.35
C GLU A 142 -30.96 -20.28 4.05
N LEU A 143 -31.69 -20.61 2.97
CA LEU A 143 -31.09 -20.88 1.66
C LEU A 143 -30.37 -19.67 1.08
N VAL A 144 -30.94 -18.47 1.24
CA VAL A 144 -30.29 -17.22 0.81
C VAL A 144 -28.98 -17.01 1.59
N CYS A 145 -28.98 -17.24 2.89
CA CYS A 145 -27.78 -17.11 3.72
C CYS A 145 -26.71 -18.12 3.31
N GLN A 146 -27.08 -19.38 3.08
CA GLN A 146 -26.14 -20.40 2.63
C GLN A 146 -25.58 -20.10 1.23
N GLY A 147 -26.40 -19.59 0.31
CA GLY A 147 -25.97 -19.16 -1.02
C GLY A 147 -25.01 -17.98 -0.98
N LEU A 148 -25.28 -16.97 -0.13
CA LEU A 148 -24.39 -15.83 0.08
C LEU A 148 -23.09 -16.25 0.79
N ALA A 149 -23.15 -17.19 1.73
CA ALA A 149 -21.98 -17.69 2.46
C ALA A 149 -20.98 -18.40 1.52
N GLN A 150 -21.49 -19.17 0.56
CA GLN A 150 -20.66 -19.89 -0.42
C GLN A 150 -20.05 -18.99 -1.50
N ASN A 151 -20.46 -17.73 -1.60
CA ASN A 151 -20.02 -16.85 -2.68
C ASN A 151 -18.71 -16.11 -2.32
N PRO A 152 -17.61 -16.33 -3.07
CA PRO A 152 -16.32 -15.67 -2.85
C PRO A 152 -16.23 -14.26 -3.48
N ASN A 153 -17.11 -13.93 -4.41
CA ASN A 153 -17.00 -12.70 -5.20
C ASN A 153 -17.68 -11.48 -4.55
N PHE A 154 -18.39 -11.69 -3.44
CA PHE A 154 -19.10 -10.63 -2.72
C PHE A 154 -18.40 -10.22 -1.44
N THR A 155 -18.32 -8.91 -1.21
CA THR A 155 -17.87 -8.33 0.06
C THR A 155 -18.90 -8.54 1.17
N VAL A 156 -18.49 -8.45 2.43
CA VAL A 156 -19.42 -8.56 3.57
C VAL A 156 -20.52 -7.50 3.49
N GLU A 157 -20.17 -6.28 3.13
CA GLU A 157 -21.09 -5.14 3.00
C GLU A 157 -22.16 -5.40 1.95
N GLN A 158 -21.77 -5.97 0.80
CA GLN A 158 -22.72 -6.33 -0.24
C GLN A 158 -23.67 -7.45 0.22
N LYS A 159 -23.15 -8.50 0.89
CA LYS A 159 -23.98 -9.57 1.47
C LYS A 159 -25.01 -9.01 2.46
N ARG A 160 -24.60 -8.07 3.32
CA ARG A 160 -25.50 -7.37 4.24
C ARG A 160 -26.56 -6.54 3.51
N GLN A 161 -26.18 -5.86 2.43
CA GLN A 161 -27.11 -5.09 1.61
C GLN A 161 -28.17 -5.98 0.96
N HIS A 162 -27.79 -7.16 0.47
CA HIS A 162 -28.73 -8.14 -0.07
C HIS A 162 -29.74 -8.60 0.99
N LEU A 163 -29.29 -8.94 2.20
CA LEU A 163 -30.17 -9.34 3.29
C LEU A 163 -31.15 -8.21 3.68
N LYS A 164 -30.65 -6.97 3.76
CA LYS A 164 -31.48 -5.80 4.04
C LYS A 164 -32.54 -5.57 2.96
N TRP A 165 -32.21 -5.81 1.69
CA TRP A 165 -33.16 -5.72 0.59
C TRP A 165 -34.27 -6.78 0.71
N TYR A 166 -33.90 -8.04 0.99
CA TYR A 166 -34.88 -9.11 1.21
C TYR A 166 -35.80 -8.82 2.38
N ALA A 167 -35.26 -8.29 3.49
CA ALA A 167 -36.06 -7.91 4.64
C ALA A 167 -37.11 -6.85 4.30
N ALA A 168 -36.72 -5.80 3.57
CA ALA A 168 -37.64 -4.76 3.13
C ALA A 168 -38.71 -5.28 2.16
N TYR A 169 -38.33 -6.17 1.23
CA TYR A 169 -39.24 -6.75 0.25
C TYR A 169 -40.28 -7.68 0.88
N LEU A 170 -39.82 -8.57 1.76
CA LEU A 170 -40.65 -9.61 2.37
C LEU A 170 -41.62 -9.05 3.41
N LYS A 171 -41.28 -7.97 4.11
CA LYS A 171 -42.18 -7.30 5.07
C LYS A 171 -43.57 -7.02 4.48
N ASN A 172 -43.64 -6.60 3.22
CA ASN A 172 -44.91 -6.31 2.55
C ASN A 172 -45.68 -7.57 2.12
N LYS A 173 -45.03 -8.74 2.06
CA LYS A 173 -45.56 -9.99 1.48
C LYS A 173 -45.85 -11.09 2.49
N ILE A 174 -45.32 -10.99 3.70
CA ILE A 174 -45.60 -11.92 4.82
C ILE A 174 -47.09 -12.22 5.00
N PRO A 175 -48.01 -11.23 5.08
CA PRO A 175 -49.42 -11.55 5.33
C PRO A 175 -50.05 -12.36 4.20
N MET A 176 -49.61 -12.14 2.95
CA MET A 176 -50.07 -12.90 1.79
C MET A 176 -49.56 -14.35 1.86
N VAL A 177 -48.28 -14.54 2.20
CA VAL A 177 -47.68 -15.87 2.34
C VAL A 177 -48.33 -16.66 3.48
N GLU A 178 -48.54 -16.02 4.63
CA GLU A 178 -49.22 -16.65 5.78
C GLU A 178 -50.66 -17.07 5.45
N ALA A 179 -51.38 -16.26 4.66
CA ALA A 179 -52.72 -16.62 4.20
C ALA A 179 -52.71 -17.87 3.31
N SER A 180 -51.76 -17.97 2.37
CA SER A 180 -51.59 -19.16 1.52
C SER A 180 -51.26 -20.41 2.34
N VAL A 181 -50.31 -20.31 3.28
CA VAL A 181 -49.92 -21.43 4.15
C VAL A 181 -51.09 -21.90 5.00
N ARG A 182 -51.90 -20.97 5.53
CA ARG A 182 -53.08 -21.31 6.32
C ARG A 182 -54.10 -22.09 5.51
N GLU A 183 -54.32 -21.73 4.25
CA GLU A 183 -55.25 -22.44 3.38
C GLU A 183 -54.75 -23.84 3.03
N GLU A 184 -53.46 -24.00 2.73
CA GLU A 184 -52.84 -25.32 2.51
C GLU A 184 -52.99 -26.24 3.73
N LEU A 185 -52.77 -25.72 4.94
CA LEU A 185 -52.97 -26.47 6.19
C LEU A 185 -54.43 -26.88 6.37
N ARG A 186 -55.38 -25.98 6.06
CA ARG A 186 -56.82 -26.26 6.14
C ARG A 186 -57.23 -27.38 5.18
N LEU A 187 -56.75 -27.33 3.93
CA LEU A 187 -57.02 -28.37 2.93
C LEU A 187 -56.43 -29.72 3.33
N ALA A 188 -55.19 -29.74 3.84
CA ALA A 188 -54.55 -30.96 4.33
C ALA A 188 -55.29 -31.59 5.52
N GLU A 189 -55.88 -30.79 6.40
CA GLU A 189 -56.69 -31.28 7.51
C GLU A 189 -58.01 -31.90 7.04
N LEU A 190 -58.70 -31.26 6.10
CA LEU A 190 -59.91 -31.81 5.47
C LEU A 190 -59.61 -33.13 4.75
N GLU A 191 -58.49 -33.21 4.04
CA GLU A 191 -58.03 -34.42 3.38
C GLU A 191 -57.75 -35.55 4.38
N LYS A 192 -57.03 -35.26 5.47
CA LYS A 192 -56.79 -36.24 6.55
C LYS A 192 -58.11 -36.73 7.16
N ARG A 193 -59.06 -35.83 7.39
CA ARG A 193 -60.38 -36.17 7.92
C ARG A 193 -61.17 -37.08 6.96
N ALA A 194 -61.12 -36.80 5.66
CA ALA A 194 -61.76 -37.61 4.62
C ALA A 194 -61.10 -39.00 4.48
N ARG A 195 -59.76 -39.08 4.53
CA ARG A 195 -59.04 -40.36 4.55
C ARG A 195 -59.36 -41.19 5.80
N GLY A 196 -59.48 -40.54 6.95
CA GLY A 196 -59.82 -41.19 8.22
C GLY A 196 -61.22 -41.79 8.25
N SER A 197 -62.25 -41.12 7.70
CA SER A 197 -63.61 -41.68 7.63
C SER A 197 -63.72 -42.88 6.70
N SER A 198 -62.96 -42.88 5.60
CA SER A 198 -62.93 -44.00 4.65
C SER A 198 -62.30 -45.26 5.25
N GLN A 199 -61.37 -45.13 6.21
CA GLN A 199 -60.77 -46.27 6.92
C GLN A 199 -61.68 -46.84 8.01
N SER A 200 -62.45 -46.02 8.73
CA SER A 200 -63.40 -46.52 9.73
C SER A 200 -64.58 -47.26 9.10
N HIS A 201 -65.03 -46.85 7.90
CA HIS A 201 -66.16 -47.48 7.22
C HIS A 201 -65.85 -48.90 6.69
N LEU A 202 -64.57 -49.25 6.49
CA LEU A 202 -64.15 -50.58 6.01
C LEU A 202 -63.99 -51.61 7.14
N HIS A 203 -64.10 -51.21 8.40
CA HIS A 203 -63.87 -52.09 9.56
C HIS A 203 -65.16 -52.52 10.28
N GLU A 204 -66.33 -52.02 9.82
CA GLU A 204 -67.66 -52.24 10.42
C GLU A 204 -68.58 -53.18 9.61
N THR A 205 -68.09 -53.82 8.54
CA THR A 205 -68.82 -54.83 7.75
C THR A 205 -68.28 -56.24 7.94
#